data_AF-A0A1Z3HU78-F1
#
_entry.id   AF-A0A1Z3HU78-F1
#
_cell.length_a   1.000
_cell.length_b   1.000
_cell.length_c   1.000
_cell.angle_alpha   90.00
_cell.angle_beta   90.00
_cell.angle_gamma   90.00
#
_symmetry.space_group_name_H-M   'P 1'
#
loop_
_entity.id
_entity.type
_entity.pdbx_description
1 polymer ?
#
loop_
_entity_poly.entity_id
_entity_poly.type
_entity_poly.pdbx_seq_one_letter_code
_entity_poly.pdbx_strand_id
1 'polypeptide(L)'
;MLTLRPRLWGVPAGLVALIIAGCGESKVSQCNRLAEVVNQTQGFMQEFETEIQSFSQNASQVDGLDDIKSAASQYTAAVDQVVTDLDGLVSDLEATELSDETLVQFRDDYVEVVQGFSSALQQASDAMELVVTVESEANLPTKIEESQQQTMAAVSSIEDLSTSESQIINQVNEYCGAPVGNDETAPEDEETGTPTPSE
;
A
#
# COMPACT_ATOMS: atom_id res chain seq x y z
N MET A 1 22.25 -73.10 -50.86
CA MET A 1 23.53 -72.38 -50.60
C MET A 1 23.20 -71.02 -50.02
N LEU A 2 23.69 -70.75 -48.80
CA LEU A 2 24.03 -69.44 -48.20
C LEU A 2 22.91 -68.39 -48.05
N THR A 3 22.65 -67.73 -46.91
CA THR A 3 22.95 -67.86 -45.47
C THR A 3 22.17 -66.71 -44.81
N LEU A 4 21.62 -66.93 -43.62
CA LEU A 4 21.15 -65.88 -42.71
C LEU A 4 22.24 -64.81 -42.48
N ARG A 5 21.85 -63.54 -42.28
CA ARG A 5 21.95 -62.87 -40.96
C ARG A 5 21.36 -61.45 -40.94
N PRO A 6 20.73 -61.05 -39.82
CA PRO A 6 20.21 -59.71 -39.57
C PRO A 6 21.34 -58.79 -39.09
N ARG A 7 21.32 -57.53 -39.52
CA ARG A 7 22.24 -56.50 -39.04
C ARG A 7 21.51 -55.68 -37.97
N LEU A 8 21.70 -56.07 -36.70
CA LEU A 8 21.49 -55.17 -35.56
C LEU A 8 22.46 -54.00 -35.72
N TRP A 9 21.93 -52.80 -35.91
CA TRP A 9 22.68 -51.57 -35.72
C TRP A 9 22.32 -51.05 -34.31
N GLY A 10 23.33 -50.98 -33.45
CA GLY A 10 23.19 -50.52 -32.08
C GLY A 10 22.67 -49.09 -32.01
N VAL A 11 21.59 -48.90 -31.25
CA VAL A 11 21.15 -47.60 -30.78
C VAL A 11 22.14 -47.19 -29.68
N PRO A 12 22.88 -46.08 -29.81
CA PRO A 12 23.62 -45.55 -28.68
C PRO A 12 22.60 -45.09 -27.64
N ALA A 13 22.63 -45.71 -26.46
CA ALA A 13 21.97 -45.24 -25.27
C ALA A 13 22.60 -43.89 -24.87
N GLY A 14 22.13 -42.82 -25.51
CA GLY A 14 22.37 -41.46 -25.07
C GLY A 14 21.64 -41.26 -23.76
N LEU A 15 22.40 -41.08 -22.68
CA LEU A 15 21.91 -40.62 -21.39
C LEU A 15 21.22 -39.26 -21.61
N VAL A 16 19.89 -39.26 -21.68
CA VAL A 16 19.10 -38.05 -21.59
C VAL A 16 19.20 -37.59 -20.13
N ALA A 17 20.12 -36.67 -19.87
CA ALA A 17 20.08 -35.86 -18.65
C ALA A 17 18.81 -35.01 -18.73
N LEU A 18 17.71 -35.54 -18.20
CA LEU A 18 16.54 -34.77 -17.81
C LEU A 18 17.04 -33.76 -16.76
N ILE A 19 17.41 -32.57 -17.21
CA ILE A 19 17.41 -31.39 -16.35
C ILE A 19 15.94 -31.24 -15.98
N ILE A 20 15.59 -31.75 -14.81
CA ILE A 20 14.35 -31.39 -14.14
C ILE A 20 14.57 -29.91 -13.78
N ALA A 21 14.37 -29.02 -14.76
CA ALA A 21 14.05 -27.64 -14.45
C ALA A 21 12.83 -27.76 -13.55
N GLY A 22 13.07 -27.55 -12.26
CA GLY A 22 12.08 -27.78 -11.22
C GLY A 22 10.77 -27.15 -11.65
N CYS A 23 9.68 -27.90 -11.57
CA CYS A 23 8.32 -27.39 -11.71
C CYS A 23 7.98 -26.52 -10.48
N GLY A 24 8.81 -25.53 -10.19
CA GLY A 24 8.51 -24.44 -9.27
C GLY A 24 7.88 -23.31 -10.06
N GLU A 25 6.93 -22.61 -9.44
CA GLU A 25 6.34 -21.41 -10.03
C GLU A 25 7.45 -20.39 -10.36
N SER A 26 7.37 -19.77 -11.54
CA SER A 26 8.41 -18.83 -11.97
C SER A 26 8.43 -17.59 -11.07
N LYS A 27 9.61 -16.99 -10.88
CA LYS A 27 9.76 -15.71 -10.15
C LYS A 27 8.81 -14.63 -10.68
N VAL A 28 8.66 -14.53 -12.00
CA VAL A 28 7.77 -13.55 -12.64
C VAL A 28 6.30 -13.76 -12.24
N SER A 29 5.84 -15.01 -12.20
CA SER A 29 4.48 -15.33 -11.77
C SER A 29 4.23 -14.92 -10.32
N GLN A 30 5.18 -15.23 -9.43
CA GLN A 30 5.08 -14.87 -8.02
C GLN A 30 5.13 -13.34 -7.79
N CYS A 31 5.99 -12.62 -8.52
CA CYS A 31 6.02 -11.16 -8.52
C CYS A 31 4.69 -10.55 -8.96
N ASN A 32 4.08 -11.08 -10.02
CA ASN A 32 2.78 -10.59 -10.49
C ASN A 32 1.68 -10.82 -9.44
N ARG A 33 1.70 -11.96 -8.74
CA ARG A 33 0.72 -12.26 -7.68
C ARG A 33 0.87 -11.28 -6.51
N LEU A 34 2.09 -11.03 -6.05
CA LEU A 34 2.34 -10.05 -4.99
C LEU A 34 1.89 -8.64 -5.42
N ALA A 35 2.24 -8.23 -6.63
CA ALA A 35 1.84 -6.92 -7.16
C ALA A 35 0.32 -6.79 -7.30
N GLU A 36 -0.40 -7.85 -7.69
CA GLU A 36 -1.85 -7.83 -7.81
C GLU A 36 -2.52 -7.54 -6.47
N VAL A 37 -2.05 -8.14 -5.37
CA VAL A 37 -2.59 -7.91 -4.03
C VAL A 37 -2.25 -6.50 -3.54
N VAL A 38 -0.99 -6.08 -3.67
CA VAL A 38 -0.56 -4.72 -3.26
C VAL A 38 -1.32 -3.62 -4.03
N ASN A 39 -1.68 -3.84 -5.28
CA ASN A 39 -2.42 -2.84 -6.07
C ASN A 39 -3.87 -2.65 -5.62
N GLN A 40 -4.41 -3.51 -4.75
CA GLN A 40 -5.75 -3.32 -4.19
C GLN A 40 -5.83 -2.04 -3.33
N THR A 41 -4.72 -1.60 -2.73
CA THR A 41 -4.63 -0.37 -1.93
C THR A 41 -5.15 0.87 -2.66
N GLN A 42 -5.01 0.95 -3.98
CA GLN A 42 -5.49 2.09 -4.78
C GLN A 42 -7.01 2.26 -4.75
N GLY A 43 -7.76 1.17 -4.58
CA GLY A 43 -9.22 1.21 -4.47
C GLY A 43 -9.64 1.86 -3.16
N PHE A 44 -9.05 1.41 -2.05
CA PHE A 44 -9.40 1.87 -0.70
C PHE A 44 -9.08 3.36 -0.51
N MET A 45 -7.97 3.83 -1.07
CA MET A 45 -7.58 5.24 -0.99
C MET A 45 -8.58 6.18 -1.70
N GLN A 46 -9.16 5.76 -2.82
CA GLN A 46 -10.18 6.57 -3.52
C GLN A 46 -11.47 6.71 -2.72
N GLU A 47 -11.88 5.62 -2.04
CA GLU A 47 -13.05 5.66 -1.16
C GLU A 47 -12.77 6.56 0.05
N PHE A 48 -11.59 6.45 0.66
CA PHE A 48 -11.19 7.31 1.77
C PHE A 48 -11.14 8.79 1.38
N GLU A 49 -10.55 9.14 0.23
CA GLU A 49 -10.54 10.52 -0.27
C GLU A 49 -11.95 11.09 -0.44
N THR A 50 -12.89 10.27 -0.91
CA THR A 50 -14.30 10.65 -1.07
C THR A 50 -14.93 10.97 0.29
N GLU A 51 -14.68 10.13 1.29
CA GLU A 51 -15.18 10.35 2.66
C GLU A 51 -14.55 11.58 3.32
N ILE A 52 -13.25 11.82 3.12
CA ILE A 52 -12.57 13.02 3.61
C ILE A 52 -13.14 14.29 2.97
N GLN A 53 -13.48 14.26 1.68
CA GLN A 53 -14.16 15.38 1.02
C GLN A 53 -15.56 15.63 1.60
N SER A 54 -16.31 14.57 1.89
CA SER A 54 -17.62 14.65 2.56
C SER A 54 -17.48 15.26 3.96
N PHE A 55 -16.51 14.78 4.74
CA PHE A 55 -16.18 15.33 6.05
C PHE A 55 -15.83 16.82 5.97
N SER A 56 -14.96 17.23 5.05
CA SER A 56 -14.57 18.64 4.89
C SER A 56 -15.76 19.56 4.59
N GLN A 57 -16.71 19.08 3.77
CA GLN A 57 -17.94 19.83 3.47
C GLN A 57 -18.85 19.94 4.70
N ASN A 58 -19.00 18.88 5.48
CA ASN A 58 -19.82 18.87 6.69
C ASN A 58 -19.19 19.70 7.80
N ALA A 59 -17.87 19.63 7.96
CA ALA A 59 -17.08 20.40 8.91
C ALA A 59 -17.05 21.91 8.60
N SER A 60 -17.53 22.34 7.43
CA SER A 60 -17.67 23.77 7.11
C SER A 60 -19.02 24.37 7.53
N GLN A 61 -19.98 23.52 7.91
CA GLN A 61 -21.38 23.87 8.20
C GLN A 61 -21.74 23.71 9.69
N VAL A 62 -20.75 23.76 10.57
CA VAL A 62 -20.86 23.36 11.97
C VAL A 62 -21.22 24.58 12.82
N ASP A 63 -22.42 24.59 13.43
CA ASP A 63 -22.91 25.74 14.21
C ASP A 63 -22.87 25.49 15.73
N GLY A 64 -22.76 24.23 16.17
CA GLY A 64 -22.71 23.88 17.59
C GLY A 64 -22.06 22.54 17.90
N LEU A 65 -21.98 22.20 19.20
CA LEU A 65 -21.32 20.99 19.67
C LEU A 65 -21.89 19.70 19.06
N ASP A 66 -23.20 19.62 18.88
CA ASP A 66 -23.84 18.42 18.30
C ASP A 66 -23.42 18.22 16.83
N ASP A 67 -23.25 19.30 16.08
CA ASP A 67 -22.75 19.24 14.71
C ASP A 67 -21.27 18.82 14.69
N ILE A 68 -20.45 19.32 15.64
CA ILE A 68 -19.04 18.92 15.78
C ILE A 68 -18.95 17.42 16.05
N LYS A 69 -19.77 16.90 16.97
CA LYS A 69 -19.81 15.47 17.28
C LYS A 69 -20.28 14.63 16.10
N SER A 70 -21.28 15.12 15.37
CA SER A 70 -21.77 14.44 14.17
C SER A 70 -20.67 14.34 13.10
N ALA A 71 -19.95 15.43 12.84
CA ALA A 71 -18.82 15.43 11.91
C ALA A 71 -17.69 14.51 12.38
N ALA A 72 -17.34 14.57 13.66
CA ALA A 72 -16.34 13.69 14.29
C ALA A 72 -16.73 12.21 14.17
N SER A 73 -18.00 11.86 14.40
CA SER A 73 -18.49 10.50 14.28
C SER A 73 -18.51 9.98 12.83
N GLN A 74 -18.74 10.87 11.85
CA GLN A 74 -18.62 10.49 10.43
C GLN A 74 -17.16 10.22 10.05
N TYR A 75 -16.25 11.05 10.56
CA TYR A 75 -14.81 10.83 10.38
C TYR A 75 -14.36 9.50 10.98
N THR A 76 -14.73 9.19 12.23
CA THR A 76 -14.34 7.93 12.87
C THR A 76 -14.87 6.73 12.09
N ALA A 77 -16.12 6.77 11.64
CA ALA A 77 -16.69 5.71 10.81
C ALA A 77 -15.95 5.51 9.48
N ALA A 78 -15.55 6.60 8.81
CA ALA A 78 -14.77 6.51 7.57
C ALA A 78 -13.37 5.93 7.81
N VAL A 79 -12.69 6.35 8.88
CA VAL A 79 -11.38 5.81 9.26
C VAL A 79 -11.47 4.33 9.64
N ASP A 80 -12.50 3.94 10.40
CA ASP A 80 -12.72 2.54 10.80
C ASP A 80 -12.96 1.62 9.58
N GLN A 81 -13.60 2.14 8.53
CA GLN A 81 -13.75 1.41 7.27
C GLN A 81 -12.39 1.19 6.60
N VAL A 82 -11.53 2.21 6.52
CA VAL A 82 -10.17 2.06 5.97
C VAL A 82 -9.34 1.08 6.79
N VAL A 83 -9.42 1.14 8.11
CA VAL A 83 -8.75 0.17 9.00
C VAL A 83 -9.21 -1.26 8.67
N THR A 84 -10.51 -1.47 8.46
CA THR A 84 -11.06 -2.77 8.06
C THR A 84 -10.52 -3.22 6.69
N ASP A 85 -10.41 -2.31 5.73
CA ASP A 85 -9.88 -2.62 4.39
C ASP A 85 -8.38 -2.97 4.44
N LEU A 86 -7.60 -2.27 5.27
CA LEU A 86 -6.18 -2.57 5.50
C LEU A 86 -6.00 -3.93 6.19
N ASP A 87 -6.84 -4.28 7.16
CA ASP A 87 -6.83 -5.61 7.79
C ASP A 87 -7.21 -6.72 6.79
N GLY A 88 -8.11 -6.42 5.86
CA GLY A 88 -8.42 -7.28 4.71
C GLY A 88 -7.21 -7.49 3.81
N LEU A 89 -6.51 -6.41 3.46
CA LEU A 89 -5.28 -6.47 2.67
C LEU A 89 -4.18 -7.29 3.34
N VAL A 90 -3.99 -7.13 4.65
CA VAL A 90 -3.07 -7.96 5.45
C VAL A 90 -3.43 -9.44 5.30
N SER A 91 -4.71 -9.77 5.43
CA SER A 91 -5.19 -11.16 5.30
C SER A 91 -4.92 -11.72 3.90
N ASP A 92 -5.17 -10.93 2.85
CA ASP A 92 -4.94 -11.33 1.46
C ASP A 92 -3.45 -11.49 1.14
N LEU A 93 -2.60 -10.60 1.70
CA LEU A 93 -1.14 -10.73 1.61
C LEU A 93 -0.70 -12.03 2.27
N GLU A 94 -1.05 -12.28 3.52
CA GLU A 94 -0.67 -13.50 4.26
C GLU A 94 -1.15 -14.78 3.56
N ALA A 95 -2.33 -14.74 2.92
CA ALA A 95 -2.87 -15.84 2.13
C ALA A 95 -2.16 -16.04 0.78
N THR A 96 -1.34 -15.08 0.33
CA THR A 96 -0.59 -15.17 -0.90
C THR A 96 0.54 -16.19 -0.78
N GLU A 97 0.35 -17.34 -1.42
CA GLU A 97 1.35 -18.41 -1.46
C GLU A 97 2.53 -18.02 -2.36
N LEU A 98 3.70 -17.86 -1.75
CA LEU A 98 4.98 -17.58 -2.40
C LEU A 98 5.98 -18.66 -1.99
N SER A 99 6.76 -19.13 -2.95
CA SER A 99 7.83 -20.12 -2.75
C SER A 99 9.23 -19.49 -2.77
N ASP A 100 9.37 -18.31 -3.35
CA ASP A 100 10.61 -17.54 -3.36
C ASP A 100 10.78 -16.85 -2.01
N GLU A 101 11.84 -17.20 -1.26
CA GLU A 101 12.08 -16.70 0.10
C GLU A 101 12.24 -15.17 0.15
N THR A 102 12.75 -14.53 -0.91
CA THR A 102 12.87 -13.08 -0.98
C THR A 102 11.50 -12.42 -1.16
N LEU A 103 10.63 -13.01 -1.98
CA LEU A 103 9.25 -12.51 -2.12
C LEU A 103 8.42 -12.73 -0.85
N VAL A 104 8.66 -13.82 -0.11
CA VAL A 104 8.06 -14.04 1.22
C VAL A 104 8.47 -12.92 2.18
N GLN A 105 9.75 -12.57 2.23
CA GLN A 105 10.22 -11.48 3.08
C GLN A 105 9.57 -10.14 2.70
N PHE A 106 9.52 -9.79 1.41
CA PHE A 106 8.88 -8.55 0.98
C PHE A 106 7.40 -8.48 1.32
N ARG A 107 6.68 -9.60 1.19
CA ARG A 107 5.28 -9.69 1.61
C ARG A 107 5.16 -9.45 3.11
N ASP A 108 6.00 -10.10 3.92
CA ASP A 108 5.95 -9.98 5.38
C ASP A 108 6.32 -8.55 5.83
N ASP A 109 7.32 -7.92 5.20
CA ASP A 109 7.67 -6.52 5.45
C ASP A 109 6.52 -5.57 5.06
N TYR A 110 5.84 -5.84 3.94
CA TYR A 110 4.68 -5.04 3.52
C TYR A 110 3.48 -5.23 4.47
N VAL A 111 3.25 -6.44 4.97
CA VAL A 111 2.25 -6.71 6.03
C VAL A 111 2.53 -5.87 7.28
N GLU A 112 3.79 -5.81 7.73
CA GLU A 112 4.17 -4.99 8.89
C GLU A 112 3.85 -3.51 8.67
N VAL A 113 4.16 -2.98 7.48
CA VAL A 113 3.85 -1.58 7.12
C VAL A 113 2.33 -1.33 7.08
N VAL A 114 1.56 -2.22 6.47
CA VAL A 114 0.09 -2.08 6.39
C VAL A 114 -0.56 -2.16 7.78
N GLN A 115 -0.10 -3.07 8.64
CA GLN A 115 -0.54 -3.14 10.04
C GLN A 115 -0.17 -1.86 10.82
N GLY A 116 0.99 -1.29 10.52
CA GLY A 116 1.41 0.00 11.04
C GLY A 116 0.45 1.12 10.64
N PHE A 117 0.05 1.19 9.37
CA PHE A 117 -0.93 2.18 8.89
C PHE A 117 -2.28 1.99 9.57
N SER A 118 -2.79 0.76 9.64
CA SER A 118 -4.03 0.40 10.34
C SER A 118 -3.98 0.89 11.81
N SER A 119 -2.88 0.62 12.51
CA SER A 119 -2.69 1.07 13.90
C SER A 119 -2.59 2.60 14.05
N ALA A 120 -1.96 3.30 13.11
CA ALA A 120 -1.85 4.76 13.14
C ALA A 120 -3.20 5.44 12.84
N LEU A 121 -3.95 4.90 11.89
CA LEU A 121 -5.31 5.36 11.58
C LEU A 121 -6.26 5.12 12.74
N GLN A 122 -6.19 3.96 13.40
CA GLN A 122 -6.98 3.70 14.59
C GLN A 122 -6.68 4.68 15.73
N GLN A 123 -5.41 5.05 15.94
CA GLN A 123 -5.04 6.10 16.89
C GLN A 123 -5.66 7.47 16.51
N ALA A 124 -5.72 7.80 15.22
CA ALA A 124 -6.39 9.02 14.78
C ALA A 124 -7.93 8.95 14.97
N SER A 125 -8.54 7.78 14.80
CA SER A 125 -9.96 7.54 15.09
C SER A 125 -10.24 7.72 16.58
N ASP A 126 -9.46 7.06 17.45
CA ASP A 126 -9.54 7.18 18.92
C ASP A 126 -9.37 8.63 19.39
N ALA A 127 -8.47 9.38 18.75
CA ALA A 127 -8.26 10.80 19.03
C ALA A 127 -9.52 11.62 18.74
N MET A 128 -10.23 11.32 17.66
CA MET A 128 -11.47 12.01 17.28
C MET A 128 -12.66 11.56 18.15
N GLU A 129 -12.65 10.33 18.66
CA GLU A 129 -13.65 9.83 19.61
C GLU A 129 -13.68 10.64 20.92
N LEU A 130 -12.56 11.25 21.31
CA LEU A 130 -12.52 12.22 22.43
C LEU A 130 -13.46 13.42 22.20
N VAL A 131 -13.62 13.83 20.94
CA VAL A 131 -14.52 14.92 20.53
C VAL A 131 -15.95 14.42 20.47
N VAL A 132 -16.19 13.21 19.95
CA VAL A 132 -17.52 12.57 19.92
C VAL A 132 -18.12 12.44 21.32
N THR A 133 -17.31 12.02 22.28
CA THR A 133 -17.73 11.68 23.65
C THR A 133 -17.78 12.87 24.62
N VAL A 134 -17.40 14.08 24.20
CA VAL A 134 -17.32 15.24 25.10
C VAL A 134 -18.69 15.65 25.63
N GLU A 135 -18.87 15.73 26.96
CA GLU A 135 -20.20 15.95 27.54
C GLU A 135 -20.69 17.41 27.46
N SER A 136 -19.78 18.38 27.34
CA SER A 136 -20.14 19.81 27.31
C SER A 136 -19.14 20.66 26.54
N GLU A 137 -19.61 21.80 26.03
CA GLU A 137 -18.78 22.80 25.33
C GLU A 137 -17.63 23.34 26.19
N ALA A 138 -17.79 23.36 27.52
CA ALA A 138 -16.73 23.81 28.43
C ALA A 138 -15.50 22.88 28.39
N ASN A 139 -15.69 21.59 28.13
CA ASN A 139 -14.63 20.59 28.05
C ASN A 139 -14.08 20.43 26.62
N LEU A 140 -14.78 20.98 25.62
CA LEU A 140 -14.45 20.82 24.21
C LEU A 140 -13.04 21.33 23.86
N PRO A 141 -12.56 22.50 24.31
CA PRO A 141 -11.21 22.97 23.97
C PRO A 141 -10.11 21.99 24.41
N THR A 142 -10.23 21.43 25.62
CA THR A 142 -9.25 20.45 26.14
C THR A 142 -9.29 19.16 25.33
N LYS A 143 -10.48 18.67 24.95
CA LYS A 143 -10.60 17.46 24.13
C LYS A 143 -10.09 17.65 22.70
N ILE A 144 -10.29 18.83 22.12
CA ILE A 144 -9.68 19.19 20.83
C ILE A 144 -8.16 19.20 20.94
N GLU A 145 -7.58 19.77 22.00
CA GLU A 145 -6.13 19.80 22.19
C GLU A 145 -5.53 18.39 22.35
N GLU A 146 -6.17 17.52 23.15
CA GLU A 146 -5.78 16.10 23.27
C GLU A 146 -5.89 15.37 21.93
N SER A 147 -6.99 15.58 21.21
CA SER A 147 -7.25 15.00 19.88
C SER A 147 -6.18 15.42 18.87
N GLN A 148 -5.80 16.70 18.84
CA GLN A 148 -4.76 17.23 17.96
C GLN A 148 -3.40 16.60 18.24
N GLN A 149 -3.00 16.45 19.51
CA GLN A 149 -1.73 15.83 19.87
C GLN A 149 -1.65 14.37 19.40
N GLN A 150 -2.72 13.60 19.61
CA GLN A 150 -2.77 12.20 19.16
C GLN A 150 -2.79 12.11 17.63
N THR A 151 -3.55 12.98 16.97
CA THR A 151 -3.58 13.06 15.50
C THR A 151 -2.18 13.37 14.93
N MET A 152 -1.43 14.30 15.54
CA MET A 152 -0.06 14.60 15.11
C MET A 152 0.88 13.40 15.28
N ALA A 153 0.73 12.62 16.34
CA ALA A 153 1.51 11.39 16.54
C ALA A 153 1.18 10.33 15.48
N ALA A 154 -0.11 10.17 15.15
CA ALA A 154 -0.56 9.30 14.07
C ALA A 154 -0.01 9.75 12.71
N VAL A 155 -0.06 11.04 12.39
CA VAL A 155 0.51 11.61 11.15
C VAL A 155 2.00 11.33 11.05
N SER A 156 2.77 11.56 12.12
CA SER A 156 4.21 11.25 12.14
C SER A 156 4.47 9.77 11.87
N SER A 157 3.64 8.88 12.44
CA SER A 157 3.77 7.44 12.21
C SER A 157 3.46 7.08 10.75
N ILE A 158 2.43 7.69 10.16
CA ILE A 158 2.07 7.50 8.74
C ILE A 158 3.19 7.99 7.81
N GLU A 159 3.84 9.11 8.10
CA GLU A 159 4.99 9.61 7.32
C GLU A 159 6.18 8.64 7.34
N ASP A 160 6.52 8.12 8.51
CA ASP A 160 7.60 7.13 8.67
C ASP A 160 7.25 5.83 7.92
N LEU A 161 6.01 5.36 8.05
CA LEU A 161 5.52 4.15 7.37
C LEU A 161 5.50 4.31 5.84
N SER A 162 5.09 5.47 5.34
CA SER A 162 5.11 5.79 3.90
C SER A 162 6.52 5.77 3.32
N THR A 163 7.51 6.20 4.11
CA THR A 163 8.92 6.08 3.74
C THR A 163 9.36 4.61 3.67
N SER A 164 9.00 3.79 4.65
CA SER A 164 9.26 2.34 4.64
C SER A 164 8.59 1.64 3.46
N GLU A 165 7.32 1.94 3.21
CA GLU A 165 6.55 1.41 2.08
C GLU A 165 7.26 1.69 0.75
N SER A 166 7.65 2.93 0.54
CA SER A 166 8.36 3.36 -0.68
C SER A 166 9.68 2.60 -0.86
N GLN A 167 10.41 2.35 0.22
CA GLN A 167 11.64 1.55 0.18
C GLN A 167 11.36 0.09 -0.20
N ILE A 168 10.33 -0.52 0.37
CA ILE A 168 9.93 -1.91 0.05
C ILE A 168 9.50 -1.99 -1.42
N ILE A 169 8.64 -1.08 -1.90
CA ILE A 169 8.18 -1.05 -3.29
C ILE A 169 9.36 -0.96 -4.25
N ASN A 170 10.35 -0.10 -3.97
CA ASN A 170 11.55 0.02 -4.80
C ASN A 170 12.37 -1.27 -4.83
N GLN A 171 12.56 -1.93 -3.69
CA GLN A 171 13.28 -3.20 -3.61
C GLN A 171 12.55 -4.33 -4.34
N VAL A 172 11.21 -4.38 -4.22
CA VAL A 172 10.36 -5.32 -4.95
C VAL A 172 10.49 -5.08 -6.46
N ASN A 173 10.40 -3.83 -6.92
CA ASN A 173 10.51 -3.49 -8.34
C ASN A 173 11.86 -3.88 -8.92
N GLU A 174 12.95 -3.57 -8.21
CA GLU A 174 14.30 -3.98 -8.59
C GLU A 174 14.42 -5.50 -8.65
N TYR A 175 13.93 -6.21 -7.62
CA TYR A 175 13.99 -7.66 -7.57
C TYR A 175 13.17 -8.29 -8.72
N CYS A 176 11.94 -7.82 -8.94
CA CYS A 176 11.03 -8.36 -9.94
C CYS A 176 11.39 -7.94 -11.38
N GLY A 177 12.38 -7.06 -11.56
CA GLY A 177 12.81 -6.59 -12.88
C GLY A 177 11.77 -5.69 -13.54
N ALA A 178 10.90 -5.06 -12.76
CA ALA A 178 10.09 -3.95 -13.24
C ALA A 178 11.04 -2.79 -13.61
N PRO A 179 10.75 -2.02 -14.66
CA PRO A 179 11.53 -0.81 -14.93
C PRO A 179 11.39 0.10 -13.71
N VAL A 180 12.47 0.27 -12.94
CA VAL A 180 12.57 1.31 -11.93
C VAL A 180 12.27 2.63 -12.62
N GLY A 181 11.20 3.30 -12.19
CA GLY A 181 10.78 4.57 -12.76
C GLY A 181 11.94 5.55 -12.67
N ASN A 182 12.51 5.92 -13.81
CA ASN A 182 13.30 7.13 -13.92
C ASN A 182 12.28 8.28 -13.82
N ASP A 183 11.98 8.69 -12.59
CA ASP A 183 11.34 9.98 -12.34
C ASP A 183 12.37 11.08 -12.65
N GLU A 184 12.58 11.32 -13.94
CA GLU A 184 13.28 12.48 -14.48
C GLU A 184 12.45 13.04 -15.63
N THR A 185 11.23 13.48 -15.31
CA THR A 185 10.66 14.63 -16.01
C THR A 185 11.17 15.88 -15.31
N ALA A 186 12.38 16.30 -15.69
CA ALA A 186 12.82 17.66 -15.50
C ALA A 186 11.82 18.60 -16.20
N PRO A 187 11.35 19.68 -15.54
CA PRO A 187 10.73 20.76 -16.29
C PRO A 187 11.82 21.41 -17.14
N GLU A 188 11.67 21.35 -18.46
CA GLU A 188 12.41 22.21 -19.38
C GLU A 188 11.96 23.66 -19.11
N ASP A 189 12.72 24.34 -18.25
CA ASP A 189 12.74 25.80 -18.16
C ASP A 189 13.26 26.35 -19.50
N GLU A 190 12.36 26.58 -20.45
CA GLU A 190 12.64 27.37 -21.65
C GLU A 190 12.06 28.80 -21.53
N GLU A 191 13.01 29.73 -21.45
CA GLU A 191 12.98 31.08 -22.01
C GLU A 191 12.23 32.22 -21.29
N THR A 192 13.03 32.89 -20.45
CA THR A 192 13.14 34.34 -20.23
C THR A 192 12.33 35.28 -21.16
N GLY A 193 11.27 35.89 -20.62
CA GLY A 193 10.66 37.12 -21.15
C GLY A 193 10.87 38.30 -20.20
N THR A 194 11.85 39.15 -20.49
CA THR A 194 12.09 40.42 -19.79
C THR A 194 11.00 41.46 -20.11
N PRO A 195 10.41 42.16 -19.13
CA PRO A 195 9.58 43.32 -19.41
C PRO A 195 10.44 44.57 -19.63
N THR A 196 10.24 45.22 -20.78
CA THR A 196 10.75 46.54 -21.12
C THR A 196 10.05 47.62 -20.27
N PRO A 197 10.74 48.63 -19.73
CA PRO A 197 10.09 49.75 -19.08
C PRO A 197 9.60 50.75 -20.14
N SER A 198 8.32 51.14 -20.05
CA SER A 198 7.78 52.28 -20.81
C SER A 198 7.92 53.56 -19.98
N GLU A 199 8.32 54.62 -20.66
CA GLU A 199 8.45 56.02 -20.19
C GLU A 199 7.14 56.62 -19.67
#